data_AF-A0A8S1KS91-F1
#
_entry.id   AF-A0A8S1KS91-F1
#
_cell.length_a   1.000
_cell.length_b   1.000
_cell.length_c   1.000
_cell.angle_alpha   90.00
_cell.angle_beta   90.00
_cell.angle_gamma   90.00
#
_symmetry.space_group_name_H-M   'P 1'
#
loop_
_entity.id
_entity.type
_entity.pdbx_description
1 polymer ?
#
loop_
_entity_poly.entity_id
_entity_poly.type
_entity_poly.pdbx_seq_one_letter_code
_entity_poly.pdbx_strand_id
1 'polypeptide(L)'
;MQGQQQQKVKMQENLGQLCCTNKHQNTEIEYIIKDNSKRGSERLLCSKCIEFFNNPPNLVYITKAKERIELVKQLCYNQTEKVAEQFIQDIAKYIENLRTLTSDLQKQINNLINQCIQWIDNLNYYKTQKLQYKFLDEIDNLEMDEEELIQQSLAFDIYEINSINENNDGRVSLGIQNVQQTIKKFSNLQGMAYKIIKNANNYEHFQYKKMKSITYQVSFEKKEDQLCNALAFNSDESLLATAADKNIKLWKFYGGELLETNTNLQGHIDQVVCLVFSQQENLLISGSKDETIKLWKEISQNKWQPVQNIKIDSSYSLSLVLNQNENQFIAGCFDGSIKIISFNNDLQTVLENYRLDRHTKPVYSISLNSKGNQFVSSSSDKQIIIWEKNNSQLWEFKYVVDKSINDVCYRISYFGDETILFQQKKNGQTHFLKMQNSKFVERSDLRLVLNNQDPEVECFFPIIYNQKNQVLVLKHSQYVYIIKENKLQYQVACSPIDCLHPWNYGTMTKDGRFLIIWEYATKNFKVYLLDY
;
A
#
# COMPACT_ATOMS: atom_id res chain seq x y z
N MET A 1 6.74 -56.94 -97.03
CA MET A 1 6.70 -56.17 -98.28
C MET A 1 8.13 -55.89 -98.72
N GLN A 2 8.68 -56.79 -99.55
CA GLN A 2 9.98 -56.61 -100.21
C GLN A 2 9.73 -55.84 -101.51
N GLY A 3 10.48 -54.76 -101.72
CA GLY A 3 10.40 -53.93 -102.93
C GLY A 3 10.24 -52.42 -102.71
N GLN A 4 10.54 -51.90 -101.51
CA GLN A 4 10.64 -50.45 -101.29
C GLN A 4 12.11 -50.04 -101.29
N GLN A 5 12.54 -49.31 -102.32
CA GLN A 5 13.86 -48.67 -102.33
C GLN A 5 13.83 -47.47 -101.38
N GLN A 6 14.63 -47.55 -100.32
CA GLN A 6 14.86 -46.45 -99.39
C GLN A 6 16.12 -45.70 -99.82
N GLN A 7 16.01 -44.40 -100.04
CA GLN A 7 17.16 -43.54 -100.30
C GLN A 7 17.31 -42.54 -99.14
N LYS A 8 18.54 -42.42 -98.64
CA LYS A 8 18.92 -41.47 -97.60
C LYS A 8 19.33 -40.16 -98.28
N VAL A 9 18.69 -39.05 -97.92
CA VAL A 9 18.90 -37.75 -98.56
C VAL A 9 20.11 -37.05 -97.90
N LYS A 10 21.12 -36.62 -98.69
CA LYS A 10 22.22 -35.75 -98.22
C LYS A 10 21.78 -34.29 -98.31
N MET A 11 21.68 -33.59 -97.17
CA MET A 11 21.27 -32.17 -97.13
C MET A 11 22.48 -31.23 -97.16
N GLN A 12 22.47 -30.22 -98.05
CA GLN A 12 23.23 -28.98 -97.90
C GLN A 12 22.29 -27.78 -98.05
N GLU A 13 22.30 -26.97 -96.99
CA GLU A 13 21.85 -25.58 -96.76
C GLU A 13 20.47 -25.08 -97.25
N ASN A 14 19.69 -24.71 -96.24
CA ASN A 14 18.61 -23.72 -96.21
C ASN A 14 17.20 -24.08 -96.72
N LEU A 15 16.46 -24.60 -95.74
CA LEU A 15 15.18 -24.11 -95.20
C LEU A 15 13.89 -24.42 -95.98
N GLY A 16 13.05 -25.26 -95.36
CA GLY A 16 11.60 -25.23 -95.58
C GLY A 16 10.86 -26.56 -95.31
N GLN A 17 10.59 -26.85 -94.04
CA GLN A 17 9.54 -27.76 -93.51
C GLN A 17 9.09 -28.93 -94.39
N LEU A 18 9.90 -29.99 -94.48
CA LEU A 18 9.37 -31.32 -94.76
C LEU A 18 8.92 -31.93 -93.43
N CYS A 19 7.64 -32.27 -93.31
CA CYS A 19 7.09 -32.92 -92.11
C CYS A 19 6.90 -34.43 -92.32
N CYS A 20 7.29 -35.21 -91.31
CA CYS A 20 7.10 -36.66 -91.30
C CYS A 20 5.62 -37.01 -91.55
N THR A 21 5.35 -38.06 -92.32
CA THR A 21 4.00 -38.46 -92.75
C THR A 21 3.06 -38.69 -91.56
N ASN A 22 3.59 -39.09 -90.39
CA ASN A 22 2.83 -39.24 -89.15
C ASN A 22 2.68 -37.94 -88.34
N LYS A 23 2.94 -36.79 -88.97
CA LYS A 23 2.80 -35.43 -88.41
C LYS A 23 3.63 -35.18 -87.14
N HIS A 24 4.76 -35.86 -86.98
CA HIS A 24 5.74 -35.47 -85.98
C HIS A 24 6.32 -34.11 -86.36
N GLN A 25 6.08 -33.10 -85.53
CA GLN A 25 6.57 -31.75 -85.72
C GLN A 25 8.05 -31.65 -85.33
N ASN A 26 8.83 -30.88 -86.10
CA ASN A 26 10.26 -30.60 -85.89
C ASN A 26 11.20 -31.81 -85.82
N THR A 27 10.96 -32.85 -86.65
CA THR A 27 11.95 -33.92 -86.83
C THR A 27 12.44 -33.94 -88.28
N GLU A 28 13.77 -33.90 -88.46
CA GLU A 28 14.38 -34.02 -89.77
C GLU A 28 13.99 -35.35 -90.41
N ILE A 29 13.57 -35.27 -91.66
CA ILE A 29 13.19 -36.44 -92.43
C ILE A 29 14.45 -37.07 -92.97
N GLU A 30 14.76 -38.26 -92.48
CA GLU A 30 15.96 -38.98 -92.88
C GLU A 30 15.73 -39.91 -94.07
N TYR A 31 14.48 -40.34 -94.30
CA TYR A 31 14.17 -41.40 -95.27
C TYR A 31 12.94 -41.06 -96.12
N ILE A 32 13.10 -41.24 -97.43
CA ILE A 32 12.02 -41.23 -98.42
C ILE A 32 11.77 -42.67 -98.87
N ILE A 33 10.52 -43.11 -98.74
CA ILE A 33 10.10 -44.44 -99.15
C ILE A 33 9.07 -44.31 -100.26
N LYS A 34 9.38 -44.84 -101.44
CA LYS A 34 8.43 -44.96 -102.57
C LYS A 34 7.44 -46.08 -102.28
N ASP A 35 6.19 -45.70 -102.04
CA ASP A 35 5.11 -46.66 -101.78
C ASP A 35 4.45 -47.06 -103.11
N ASN A 36 4.86 -48.22 -103.65
CA ASN A 36 4.37 -48.76 -104.93
C ASN A 36 2.89 -49.18 -104.91
N SER A 37 2.20 -49.09 -103.76
CA SER A 37 0.82 -49.57 -103.60
C SER A 37 -0.27 -48.53 -103.92
N LYS A 38 0.05 -47.23 -104.05
CA LYS A 38 -0.88 -46.16 -104.50
C LYS A 38 -0.15 -45.12 -105.35
N ARG A 39 -0.49 -45.03 -106.65
CA ARG A 39 -0.04 -44.05 -107.68
C ARG A 39 1.17 -43.19 -107.25
N GLY A 40 2.36 -43.81 -107.22
CA GLY A 40 3.65 -43.10 -107.14
C GLY A 40 3.85 -42.16 -105.94
N SER A 41 3.12 -42.32 -104.83
CA SER A 41 3.27 -41.42 -103.68
C SER A 41 4.49 -41.79 -102.83
N GLU A 42 5.43 -40.86 -102.69
CA GLU A 42 6.57 -40.95 -101.78
C GLU A 42 6.14 -40.58 -100.35
N ARG A 43 6.49 -41.40 -99.35
CA ARG A 43 6.29 -41.08 -97.93
C ARG A 43 7.60 -40.69 -97.29
N LEU A 44 7.53 -39.67 -96.44
CA LEU A 44 8.66 -39.10 -95.74
C LEU A 44 8.58 -39.51 -94.27
N LEU A 45 9.58 -40.24 -93.76
CA LEU A 45 9.59 -40.73 -92.37
C LEU A 45 10.81 -40.19 -91.61
N CYS A 46 10.59 -39.79 -90.35
CA CYS A 46 11.66 -39.50 -89.41
C CYS A 46 12.14 -40.78 -88.71
N SER A 47 13.34 -40.76 -88.14
CA SER A 47 14.00 -41.87 -87.45
C SER A 47 13.08 -42.62 -86.45
N LYS A 48 12.34 -41.90 -85.61
CA LYS A 48 11.40 -42.50 -84.62
C LYS A 48 10.29 -43.36 -85.25
N CYS A 49 9.80 -43.02 -86.44
CA CYS A 49 8.74 -43.79 -87.09
C CYS A 49 9.26 -45.12 -87.66
N ILE A 50 10.54 -45.14 -88.04
CA ILE A 50 11.21 -46.34 -88.53
C ILE A 50 11.48 -47.33 -87.39
N GLU A 51 11.92 -46.85 -86.21
CA GLU A 51 12.09 -47.72 -85.04
C GLU A 51 10.80 -48.43 -84.62
N PHE A 52 9.66 -47.76 -84.72
CA PHE A 52 8.35 -48.34 -84.40
C PHE A 52 7.93 -49.42 -85.40
N PHE A 53 8.36 -49.32 -86.66
CA PHE A 53 8.11 -50.36 -87.67
C PHE A 53 9.01 -51.58 -87.50
N ASN A 54 10.18 -51.40 -86.87
CA ASN A 54 11.19 -52.45 -86.75
C ASN A 54 11.08 -53.29 -85.47
N ASN A 55 10.24 -52.93 -84.49
CA ASN A 55 10.13 -53.65 -83.21
C ASN A 55 8.72 -54.22 -82.96
N PRO A 56 8.57 -55.48 -82.49
CA PRO A 56 7.26 -56.11 -82.28
C PRO A 56 6.48 -55.46 -81.12
N PRO A 57 5.15 -55.26 -81.24
CA PRO A 57 4.36 -54.41 -80.34
C PRO A 57 4.40 -54.80 -78.86
N ASN A 58 4.43 -56.11 -78.56
CA ASN A 58 4.31 -56.63 -77.19
C ASN A 58 5.49 -56.24 -76.28
N LEU A 59 6.70 -56.05 -76.83
CA LEU A 59 7.85 -55.60 -76.06
C LEU A 59 7.70 -54.15 -75.62
N VAL A 60 7.17 -53.28 -76.47
CA VAL A 60 7.01 -51.85 -76.17
C VAL A 60 6.02 -51.61 -75.02
N TYR A 61 4.94 -52.39 -74.96
CA TYR A 61 3.95 -52.27 -73.88
C TYR A 61 4.47 -52.78 -72.54
N ILE A 62 5.23 -53.88 -72.51
CA ILE A 62 5.83 -54.41 -71.28
C ILE A 62 6.87 -53.43 -70.73
N THR A 63 7.71 -52.85 -71.59
CA THR A 63 8.71 -51.86 -71.18
C THR A 63 8.04 -50.62 -70.56
N LYS A 64 6.98 -50.10 -71.19
CA LYS A 64 6.21 -48.98 -70.63
C LYS A 64 5.51 -49.31 -69.30
N ALA A 65 5.01 -50.53 -69.15
CA ALA A 65 4.40 -50.96 -67.88
C ALA A 65 5.45 -51.03 -66.76
N LYS A 66 6.65 -51.55 -67.05
CA LYS A 66 7.77 -51.61 -66.10
C LYS A 66 8.24 -50.22 -65.68
N GLU A 67 8.38 -49.30 -66.64
CA GLU A 67 8.70 -47.89 -66.37
C GLU A 67 7.67 -47.23 -65.45
N ARG A 68 6.38 -47.51 -65.67
CA ARG A 68 5.29 -46.93 -64.86
C ARG A 68 5.24 -47.50 -63.45
N ILE A 69 5.55 -48.79 -63.26
CA ILE A 69 5.65 -49.41 -61.93
C ILE A 69 6.84 -48.81 -61.15
N GLU A 70 8.00 -48.64 -61.79
CA GLU A 70 9.16 -48.01 -61.14
C GLU A 70 8.88 -46.54 -60.77
N LEU A 71 8.18 -45.80 -61.63
CA LEU A 71 7.75 -44.44 -61.31
C LEU A 71 6.84 -44.39 -60.08
N VAL A 72 5.84 -45.30 -59.99
CA VAL A 72 4.92 -45.36 -58.84
C VAL A 72 5.66 -45.74 -57.56
N LYS A 73 6.61 -46.69 -57.62
CA LYS A 73 7.45 -47.04 -56.47
C LYS A 73 8.26 -45.85 -55.97
N GLN A 74 8.91 -45.11 -56.86
CA GLN A 74 9.67 -43.91 -56.49
C GLN A 74 8.77 -42.83 -55.87
N LEU A 75 7.58 -42.61 -56.43
CA LEU A 75 6.63 -41.64 -55.87
C LEU A 75 6.17 -42.03 -54.46
N CYS A 76 5.82 -43.31 -54.25
CA CYS A 76 5.44 -43.80 -52.93
C CYS A 76 6.60 -43.68 -51.91
N TYR A 77 7.83 -44.06 -52.31
CA TYR A 77 9.01 -43.96 -51.45
C TYR A 77 9.27 -42.51 -51.04
N ASN A 78 9.30 -41.58 -52.00
CA ASN A 78 9.51 -40.15 -51.75
C ASN A 78 8.41 -39.55 -50.87
N GLN A 79 7.17 -40.02 -51.00
CA GLN A 79 6.05 -39.54 -50.19
C GLN A 79 6.14 -40.06 -48.75
N THR A 80 6.52 -41.32 -48.55
CA THR A 80 6.76 -41.88 -47.20
C THR A 80 7.97 -41.25 -46.52
N GLU A 81 9.05 -40.99 -47.28
CA GLU A 81 10.26 -40.33 -46.77
C GLU A 81 9.95 -38.90 -46.31
N LYS A 82 9.22 -38.11 -47.11
CA LYS A 82 8.77 -36.77 -46.71
C LYS A 82 7.90 -36.75 -45.44
N VAL A 83 6.99 -37.72 -45.29
CA VAL A 83 6.15 -37.81 -44.09
C VAL A 83 6.99 -38.21 -42.87
N ALA A 84 7.95 -39.13 -43.03
CA ALA A 84 8.87 -39.52 -41.98
C ALA A 84 9.79 -38.36 -41.56
N GLU A 85 10.36 -37.62 -42.52
CA GLU A 85 11.17 -36.43 -42.26
C GLU A 85 10.39 -35.35 -41.52
N GLN A 86 9.15 -35.08 -41.94
CA GLN A 86 8.29 -34.12 -41.26
C GLN A 86 7.99 -34.57 -39.81
N PHE A 87 7.70 -35.85 -39.60
CA PHE A 87 7.43 -36.39 -38.27
C PHE A 87 8.67 -36.34 -37.36
N ILE A 88 9.86 -36.61 -37.90
CA ILE A 88 11.13 -36.47 -37.16
C ILE A 88 11.38 -35.00 -36.79
N GLN A 89 11.12 -34.05 -37.70
CA GLN A 89 11.23 -32.62 -37.40
C GLN A 89 10.25 -32.17 -36.31
N ASP A 90 9.02 -32.68 -36.32
CA ASP A 90 8.01 -32.37 -35.31
C ASP A 90 8.40 -32.95 -33.93
N ILE A 91 8.93 -34.16 -33.87
CA ILE A 91 9.48 -34.76 -32.64
C ILE A 91 10.68 -33.96 -32.13
N ALA A 92 11.61 -33.58 -33.01
CA ALA A 92 12.78 -32.77 -32.63
C ALA A 92 12.34 -31.42 -32.03
N LYS A 93 11.34 -30.78 -32.62
CA LYS A 93 10.75 -29.54 -32.10
C LYS A 93 10.08 -29.75 -30.74
N TYR A 94 9.40 -30.88 -30.54
CA TYR A 94 8.79 -31.22 -29.26
C TYR A 94 9.84 -31.46 -28.16
N ILE A 95 10.94 -32.14 -28.48
CA ILE A 95 12.06 -32.34 -27.56
C ILE A 95 12.70 -30.99 -27.17
N GLU A 96 12.88 -30.09 -28.14
CA GLU A 96 13.43 -28.74 -27.88
C GLU A 96 12.50 -27.91 -26.99
N ASN A 97 11.18 -27.99 -27.21
CA ASN A 97 10.18 -27.37 -26.34
C ASN A 97 10.21 -27.94 -24.91
N LEU A 98 10.43 -29.25 -24.74
CA LEU A 98 10.57 -29.86 -23.42
C LEU A 98 11.87 -29.43 -22.72
N ARG A 99 12.97 -29.30 -23.46
CA ARG A 99 14.25 -28.81 -22.91
C ARG A 99 14.15 -27.36 -22.45
N THR A 100 13.50 -26.50 -23.24
CA THR A 100 13.27 -25.10 -22.87
C THR A 100 12.36 -24.99 -21.64
N LEU A 101 11.26 -25.74 -21.60
CA LEU A 101 10.38 -25.80 -20.43
C LEU A 101 11.13 -26.26 -19.17
N THR A 102 11.99 -27.27 -19.30
CA THR A 102 12.79 -27.80 -18.17
C THR A 102 13.80 -26.76 -17.68
N SER A 103 14.45 -26.04 -18.59
CA SER A 103 15.38 -24.95 -18.25
C SER A 103 14.66 -23.78 -17.55
N ASP A 104 13.47 -23.42 -18.01
CA ASP A 104 12.67 -22.35 -17.40
C ASP A 104 12.17 -22.74 -16.01
N LEU A 105 11.75 -24.00 -15.82
CA LEU A 105 11.41 -24.53 -14.50
C LEU A 105 12.61 -24.52 -13.55
N GLN A 106 13.79 -24.94 -14.02
CA GLN A 106 15.02 -24.86 -13.22
C GLN A 106 15.36 -23.41 -12.82
N LYS A 107 15.21 -22.45 -13.73
CA LYS A 107 15.40 -21.02 -13.41
C LYS A 107 14.40 -20.53 -12.36
N GLN A 108 13.13 -20.90 -12.47
CA GLN A 108 12.11 -20.52 -11.50
C GLN A 108 12.40 -21.10 -10.10
N ILE A 109 12.80 -22.37 -10.03
CA ILE A 109 13.18 -23.03 -8.78
C ILE A 109 14.41 -22.35 -8.17
N ASN A 110 15.45 -22.09 -8.96
CA ASN A 110 16.65 -21.40 -8.48
C ASN A 110 16.35 -19.98 -7.98
N ASN A 111 15.43 -19.26 -8.63
CA ASN A 111 15.01 -17.94 -8.19
C ASN A 111 14.26 -18.01 -6.84
N LEU A 112 13.38 -18.99 -6.66
CA LEU A 112 12.71 -19.26 -5.39
C LEU A 112 13.71 -19.60 -4.27
N ILE A 113 14.69 -20.46 -4.56
CA ILE A 113 15.76 -20.81 -3.61
C ILE A 113 16.53 -19.55 -3.20
N ASN A 114 16.91 -18.69 -4.14
CA ASN A 114 17.62 -17.44 -3.85
C ASN A 114 16.78 -16.46 -3.02
N GLN A 115 15.48 -16.37 -3.28
CA GLN A 115 14.56 -15.55 -2.46
C GLN A 115 14.47 -16.09 -1.03
N CYS A 116 14.38 -17.41 -0.87
CA CYS A 116 14.40 -18.04 0.45
C CYS A 116 15.71 -17.80 1.20
N ILE A 117 16.85 -17.88 0.51
CA ILE A 117 18.17 -17.55 1.11
C ILE A 117 18.21 -16.09 1.55
N GLN A 118 17.79 -15.15 0.69
CA GLN A 118 17.70 -13.72 1.07
C GLN A 118 16.75 -13.47 2.25
N TRP A 119 15.65 -14.21 2.35
CA TRP A 119 14.75 -14.14 3.49
C TRP A 119 15.42 -14.63 4.77
N ILE A 120 16.13 -15.75 4.70
CA ILE A 120 16.88 -16.30 5.84
C ILE A 120 17.96 -15.32 6.28
N ASP A 121 18.70 -14.73 5.34
CA ASP A 121 19.75 -13.74 5.64
C ASP A 121 19.18 -12.47 6.27
N ASN A 122 18.05 -11.97 5.76
CA ASN A 122 17.34 -10.83 6.34
C ASN A 122 16.84 -11.16 7.75
N LEU A 123 16.26 -12.34 7.96
CA LEU A 123 15.81 -12.78 9.28
C LEU A 123 16.98 -12.92 10.27
N ASN A 124 18.12 -13.43 9.82
CA ASN A 124 19.34 -13.54 10.62
C ASN A 124 19.96 -12.17 10.93
N TYR A 125 19.91 -11.23 9.99
CA TYR A 125 20.30 -9.83 10.19
C TYR A 125 19.40 -9.15 11.25
N TYR A 126 18.08 -9.34 11.18
CA TYR A 126 17.16 -8.81 12.19
C TYR A 126 17.31 -9.52 13.55
N LYS A 127 17.63 -10.82 13.55
CA LYS A 127 17.90 -11.60 14.77
C LYS A 127 19.17 -11.11 15.48
N THR A 128 20.25 -10.86 14.73
CA THR A 128 21.51 -10.33 15.28
C THR A 128 21.38 -8.88 15.76
N GLN A 129 20.58 -8.04 15.11
CA GLN A 129 20.26 -6.67 15.57
C GLN A 129 19.38 -6.63 16.84
N LYS A 130 18.54 -7.65 17.09
CA LYS A 130 17.67 -7.73 18.28
C LYS A 130 18.26 -8.46 19.49
N LEU A 131 19.38 -9.17 19.35
CA LEU A 131 19.98 -10.00 20.41
C LEU A 131 20.94 -9.28 21.38
N GLN A 132 20.94 -7.94 21.42
CA GLN A 132 21.70 -7.19 22.44
C GLN A 132 20.97 -6.91 23.77
N TYR A 133 19.80 -7.48 24.02
CA TYR A 133 19.21 -7.52 25.36
C TYR A 133 18.54 -8.88 25.67
N LYS A 134 19.27 -9.69 26.44
CA LYS A 134 18.86 -10.83 27.29
C LYS A 134 17.65 -11.68 26.85
N PHE A 135 17.97 -12.79 26.18
CA PHE A 135 17.25 -14.06 26.36
C PHE A 135 18.25 -15.21 26.06
N LEU A 136 19.31 -15.27 26.87
CA LEU A 136 20.35 -16.31 26.80
C LEU A 136 20.33 -17.22 28.04
N ASP A 137 19.40 -17.04 28.98
CA ASP A 137 19.30 -17.88 30.18
C ASP A 137 18.25 -19.02 30.05
N GLU A 138 17.60 -19.18 28.88
CA GLU A 138 16.60 -20.25 28.64
C GLU A 138 16.95 -21.23 27.51
N ILE A 139 18.11 -21.10 26.84
CA ILE A 139 18.56 -22.02 25.78
C ILE A 139 19.59 -23.05 26.28
N ASP A 140 20.22 -22.81 27.43
CA ASP A 140 21.15 -23.78 28.06
C ASP A 140 20.47 -25.02 28.68
N ASN A 141 19.15 -25.16 28.54
CA ASN A 141 18.37 -26.30 29.05
C ASN A 141 17.79 -27.23 27.96
N LEU A 142 18.12 -27.05 26.68
CA LEU A 142 17.58 -27.89 25.59
C LEU A 142 18.62 -28.29 24.51
N GLU A 143 19.89 -28.39 24.88
CA GLU A 143 20.88 -29.14 24.09
C GLU A 143 21.33 -30.37 24.87
N MET A 144 20.70 -31.50 24.57
CA MET A 144 21.35 -32.80 24.46
C MET A 144 20.32 -33.79 23.88
N ASP A 145 20.72 -34.52 22.83
CA ASP A 145 20.16 -35.81 22.38
C ASP A 145 19.43 -35.92 21.01
N GLU A 146 19.71 -35.10 19.98
CA GLU A 146 19.17 -35.40 18.63
C GLU A 146 20.14 -35.25 17.43
N GLU A 147 21.45 -35.44 17.60
CA GLU A 147 22.38 -35.65 16.46
C GLU A 147 22.60 -37.13 16.09
N GLU A 148 22.06 -38.08 16.86
CA GLU A 148 22.23 -39.54 16.60
C GLU A 148 21.03 -40.21 15.91
N LEU A 149 19.91 -39.50 15.72
CA LEU A 149 18.67 -40.03 15.11
C LEU A 149 18.50 -39.72 13.61
N ILE A 150 19.24 -38.76 13.05
CA ILE A 150 19.09 -38.32 11.65
C ILE A 150 19.91 -39.17 10.66
N GLN A 151 21.00 -39.80 11.11
CA GLN A 151 21.84 -40.61 10.20
C GLN A 151 21.35 -42.04 9.95
N GLN A 152 20.45 -42.59 10.78
CA GLN A 152 19.95 -43.95 10.61
C GLN A 152 18.71 -44.07 9.71
N SER A 153 17.91 -43.00 9.51
CA SER A 153 16.75 -43.04 8.61
C SER A 153 17.15 -42.92 7.13
N LEU A 154 18.19 -42.13 6.82
CA LEU A 154 18.61 -41.86 5.44
C LEU A 154 19.13 -43.11 4.71
N ALA A 155 19.70 -44.07 5.43
CA ALA A 155 20.24 -45.31 4.85
C ALA A 155 19.15 -46.34 4.50
N PHE A 156 18.02 -46.33 5.21
CA PHE A 156 16.87 -47.20 4.94
C PHE A 156 16.07 -46.70 3.74
N ASP A 157 15.88 -45.38 3.64
CA ASP A 157 15.16 -44.74 2.53
C ASP A 157 15.88 -44.95 1.18
N ILE A 158 17.22 -44.94 1.17
CA ILE A 158 18.03 -45.17 -0.05
C ILE A 158 17.93 -46.64 -0.52
N TYR A 159 17.72 -47.61 0.38
CA TYR A 159 17.52 -49.02 0.03
C TYR A 159 16.11 -49.26 -0.53
N GLU A 160 15.08 -48.61 0.03
CA GLU A 160 13.71 -48.69 -0.49
C GLU A 160 13.58 -48.05 -1.87
N ILE A 161 14.23 -46.90 -2.11
CA ILE A 161 14.24 -46.19 -3.39
C ILE A 161 14.82 -47.05 -4.53
N ASN A 162 15.84 -47.87 -4.25
CA ASN A 162 16.43 -48.77 -5.25
C ASN A 162 15.55 -49.99 -5.56
N SER A 163 14.71 -50.44 -4.64
CA SER A 163 13.76 -51.55 -4.87
C SER A 163 12.44 -51.10 -5.55
N ILE A 164 12.12 -49.80 -5.49
CA ILE A 164 10.94 -49.20 -6.13
C ILE A 164 11.14 -48.98 -7.65
N ASN A 165 12.38 -49.12 -8.16
CA ASN A 165 12.73 -48.86 -9.55
C ASN A 165 12.37 -49.98 -10.55
N GLU A 166 11.70 -51.06 -10.12
CA GLU A 166 11.41 -52.22 -10.98
C GLU A 166 9.94 -52.42 -11.41
N ASN A 167 8.98 -51.55 -11.07
CA ASN A 167 7.62 -51.73 -11.61
C ASN A 167 6.90 -50.41 -11.91
N ASN A 168 6.93 -50.03 -13.19
CA ASN A 168 6.23 -48.89 -13.78
C ASN A 168 4.73 -49.18 -14.07
N ASP A 169 4.00 -48.09 -14.31
CA ASP A 169 2.61 -47.96 -14.82
C ASP A 169 1.43 -47.85 -13.83
N GLY A 170 1.54 -48.33 -12.60
CA GLY A 170 0.47 -48.14 -11.60
C GLY A 170 0.51 -46.79 -10.85
N ARG A 171 1.71 -46.21 -10.67
CA ARG A 171 1.93 -45.05 -9.77
C ARG A 171 2.04 -43.71 -10.48
N VAL A 172 2.22 -43.67 -11.80
CA VAL A 172 2.20 -42.40 -12.56
C VAL A 172 0.80 -41.79 -12.54
N SER A 173 -0.27 -42.59 -12.56
CA SER A 173 -1.66 -42.12 -12.47
C SER A 173 -1.98 -41.55 -11.07
N LEU A 174 -1.54 -42.20 -10.00
CA LEU A 174 -1.71 -41.73 -8.62
C LEU A 174 -0.81 -40.51 -8.32
N GLY A 175 0.41 -40.48 -8.88
CA GLY A 175 1.31 -39.34 -8.83
C GLY A 175 0.75 -38.12 -9.56
N ILE A 176 0.16 -38.29 -10.75
CA ILE A 176 -0.51 -37.21 -11.48
C ILE A 176 -1.75 -36.73 -10.71
N GLN A 177 -2.54 -37.62 -10.09
CA GLN A 177 -3.67 -37.20 -9.24
C GLN A 177 -3.23 -36.43 -7.99
N ASN A 178 -2.15 -36.86 -7.35
CA ASN A 178 -1.59 -36.16 -6.19
C ASN A 178 -0.97 -34.82 -6.57
N VAL A 179 -0.28 -34.73 -7.71
CA VAL A 179 0.21 -33.47 -8.27
C VAL A 179 -0.96 -32.56 -8.66
N GLN A 180 -2.03 -33.07 -9.26
CA GLN A 180 -3.23 -32.29 -9.58
C GLN A 180 -3.95 -31.78 -8.33
N GLN A 181 -4.06 -32.59 -7.27
CA GLN A 181 -4.61 -32.14 -5.98
C GLN A 181 -3.71 -31.10 -5.30
N THR A 182 -2.39 -31.25 -5.42
CA THR A 182 -1.43 -30.29 -4.88
C THR A 182 -1.44 -28.98 -5.68
N ILE A 183 -1.59 -29.04 -7.01
CA ILE A 183 -1.83 -27.87 -7.88
C ILE A 183 -3.16 -27.21 -7.54
N LYS A 184 -4.21 -27.96 -7.18
CA LYS A 184 -5.49 -27.40 -6.73
C LYS A 184 -5.39 -26.71 -5.36
N LYS A 185 -4.56 -27.25 -4.46
CA LYS A 185 -4.23 -26.60 -3.18
C LYS A 185 -3.37 -25.36 -3.41
N PHE A 186 -2.40 -25.42 -4.33
CA PHE A 186 -1.57 -24.29 -4.73
C PHE A 186 -2.37 -23.21 -5.45
N SER A 187 -3.37 -23.53 -6.28
CA SER A 187 -4.22 -22.53 -6.94
C SER A 187 -5.19 -21.87 -5.95
N ASN A 188 -5.63 -22.58 -4.92
CA ASN A 188 -6.35 -21.99 -3.79
C ASN A 188 -5.45 -21.08 -2.94
N LEU A 189 -4.20 -21.48 -2.68
CA LEU A 189 -3.20 -20.64 -2.03
C LEU A 189 -2.78 -19.46 -2.90
N GLN A 190 -2.73 -19.63 -4.23
CA GLN A 190 -2.47 -18.57 -5.19
C GLN A 190 -3.68 -17.65 -5.34
N GLY A 191 -4.91 -18.14 -5.14
CA GLY A 191 -6.13 -17.32 -5.04
C GLY A 191 -6.23 -16.56 -3.72
N MET A 192 -5.78 -17.14 -2.62
CA MET A 192 -5.60 -16.45 -1.34
C MET A 192 -4.47 -15.44 -1.42
N ALA A 193 -3.32 -15.81 -1.99
CA ALA A 193 -2.20 -14.94 -2.25
C ALA A 193 -2.58 -13.86 -3.25
N TYR A 194 -3.40 -14.11 -4.27
CA TYR A 194 -3.91 -13.10 -5.21
C TYR A 194 -4.96 -12.20 -4.53
N LYS A 195 -5.72 -12.67 -3.54
CA LYS A 195 -6.56 -11.80 -2.69
C LYS A 195 -5.71 -10.96 -1.73
N ILE A 196 -4.67 -11.53 -1.15
CA ILE A 196 -3.70 -10.84 -0.30
C ILE A 196 -2.88 -9.85 -1.11
N ILE A 197 -2.47 -10.20 -2.34
CA ILE A 197 -1.75 -9.38 -3.32
C ILE A 197 -2.71 -8.41 -4.01
N LYS A 198 -4.02 -8.67 -4.15
CA LYS A 198 -4.98 -7.64 -4.59
C LYS A 198 -5.27 -6.66 -3.46
N ASN A 199 -5.28 -7.13 -2.22
CA ASN A 199 -5.33 -6.27 -1.04
C ASN A 199 -4.00 -5.51 -0.84
N ALA A 200 -2.84 -6.12 -1.10
CA ALA A 200 -1.52 -5.52 -0.98
C ALA A 200 -1.12 -4.69 -2.21
N ASN A 201 -1.59 -5.02 -3.41
CA ASN A 201 -1.49 -4.18 -4.61
C ASN A 201 -2.50 -3.04 -4.56
N ASN A 202 -3.61 -3.13 -3.83
CA ASN A 202 -4.36 -1.94 -3.45
C ASN A 202 -3.55 -1.03 -2.49
N TYR A 203 -2.50 -1.55 -1.84
CA TYR A 203 -1.52 -0.76 -1.08
C TYR A 203 -0.30 -0.34 -1.94
N GLU A 204 0.15 -1.13 -2.91
CA GLU A 204 1.35 -0.84 -3.73
C GLU A 204 1.05 -0.10 -5.05
N HIS A 205 -0.18 -0.14 -5.59
CA HIS A 205 -0.61 0.75 -6.70
C HIS A 205 -0.91 2.19 -6.24
N PHE A 206 -0.66 2.50 -4.97
CA PHE A 206 -0.72 3.85 -4.40
C PHE A 206 0.64 4.56 -4.35
N GLN A 207 1.67 4.05 -5.03
CA GLN A 207 2.88 4.82 -5.27
C GLN A 207 2.80 5.60 -6.60
N TYR A 208 2.78 6.93 -6.43
CA TYR A 208 3.06 7.98 -7.44
C TYR A 208 2.00 8.28 -8.49
N LYS A 209 0.76 8.54 -8.06
CA LYS A 209 0.22 9.85 -8.46
C LYS A 209 0.96 10.85 -7.60
N LYS A 210 1.82 11.68 -8.19
CA LYS A 210 2.57 12.76 -7.54
C LYS A 210 1.58 13.71 -6.87
N MET A 211 1.06 13.31 -5.70
CA MET A 211 0.41 14.19 -4.75
C MET A 211 1.47 15.20 -4.38
N LYS A 212 1.10 16.47 -4.35
CA LYS A 212 2.01 17.51 -3.89
C LYS A 212 2.51 17.08 -2.52
N SER A 213 3.80 16.76 -2.45
CA SER A 213 4.45 16.35 -1.22
C SER A 213 4.38 17.55 -0.30
N ILE A 214 3.77 17.38 0.87
CA ILE A 214 3.90 18.41 1.89
C ILE A 214 5.37 18.44 2.26
N THR A 215 5.97 19.62 2.26
CA THR A 215 7.31 19.82 2.81
C THR A 215 7.23 20.78 3.97
N TYR A 216 8.22 20.73 4.86
CA TYR A 216 8.34 21.74 5.89
C TYR A 216 9.76 22.21 6.05
N GLN A 217 9.89 23.42 6.57
CA GLN A 217 11.14 24.01 6.99
C GLN A 217 10.95 24.74 8.32
N VAL A 218 11.99 24.75 9.14
CA VAL A 218 12.00 25.55 10.37
C VAL A 218 12.18 27.01 9.97
N SER A 219 11.13 27.80 10.16
CA SER A 219 11.12 29.24 9.87
C SER A 219 11.62 30.08 11.03
N PHE A 220 11.46 29.60 12.27
CA PHE A 220 11.88 30.29 13.46
C PHE A 220 12.17 29.29 14.59
N GLU A 221 13.17 29.60 15.41
CA GLU A 221 13.47 28.87 16.63
C GLU A 221 13.86 29.84 17.75
N LYS A 222 13.29 29.66 18.95
CA LYS A 222 13.64 30.45 20.14
C LYS A 222 13.68 29.57 21.38
N LYS A 223 14.77 29.69 22.12
CA LYS A 223 14.95 29.05 23.42
C LYS A 223 14.35 29.88 24.55
N GLU A 224 13.72 29.21 25.50
CA GLU A 224 13.14 29.82 26.70
C GLU A 224 13.62 29.11 27.96
N ASP A 225 13.61 29.82 29.08
CA ASP A 225 14.05 29.26 30.36
C ASP A 225 12.94 28.48 31.09
N GLN A 226 11.70 28.89 30.85
CA GLN A 226 10.49 28.37 31.50
C GLN A 226 9.84 27.27 30.65
N LEU A 227 9.21 26.31 31.33
CA LEU A 227 8.43 25.27 30.66
C LEU A 227 7.10 25.84 30.16
N CYS A 228 6.68 25.42 28.96
CA CYS A 228 5.38 25.74 28.41
C CYS A 228 4.43 24.55 28.53
N ASN A 229 3.23 24.77 29.08
CA ASN A 229 2.21 23.72 29.27
C ASN A 229 1.04 23.80 28.27
N ALA A 230 0.87 24.93 27.60
CA ALA A 230 -0.25 25.15 26.68
C ALA A 230 0.05 26.31 25.73
N LEU A 231 -0.48 26.22 24.51
CA LEU A 231 -0.40 27.26 23.49
C LEU A 231 -1.80 27.50 22.90
N ALA A 232 -2.15 28.76 22.64
CA ALA A 232 -3.40 29.10 21.95
C ALA A 232 -3.22 30.36 21.09
N PHE A 233 -3.75 30.34 19.87
CA PHE A 233 -3.85 31.53 19.01
C PHE A 233 -5.14 32.27 19.25
N ASN A 234 -5.10 33.61 19.17
CA ASN A 234 -6.29 34.43 19.11
C ASN A 234 -7.00 34.31 17.73
N SER A 235 -8.13 34.99 17.59
CA SER A 235 -9.00 34.86 16.42
C SER A 235 -8.36 35.25 15.09
N ASP A 236 -7.54 36.29 15.05
CA ASP A 236 -6.86 36.77 13.84
C ASP A 236 -5.43 36.22 13.68
N GLU A 237 -5.00 35.36 14.59
CA GLU A 237 -3.68 34.72 14.63
C GLU A 237 -2.50 35.70 14.77
N SER A 238 -2.77 36.95 15.17
CA SER A 238 -1.73 37.94 15.44
C SER A 238 -1.08 37.76 16.81
N LEU A 239 -1.75 37.07 17.74
CA LEU A 239 -1.26 36.78 19.08
C LEU A 239 -1.29 35.29 19.38
N LEU A 240 -0.15 34.79 19.89
CA LEU A 240 -0.04 33.48 20.52
C LEU A 240 0.10 33.68 22.03
N ALA A 241 -0.69 32.97 22.83
CA ALA A 241 -0.52 32.89 24.27
C ALA A 241 0.15 31.57 24.64
N THR A 242 1.10 31.63 25.57
CA THR A 242 1.80 30.44 26.08
C THR A 242 1.78 30.41 27.60
N ALA A 243 1.40 29.27 28.18
CA ALA A 243 1.38 29.06 29.62
C ALA A 243 2.80 28.78 30.11
N ALA A 244 3.47 29.81 30.65
CA ALA A 244 4.86 29.75 31.10
C ALA A 244 4.90 29.76 32.64
N ASP A 245 4.97 28.56 33.23
CA ASP A 245 4.82 28.34 34.67
C ASP A 245 3.51 28.97 35.20
N LYS A 246 3.56 29.86 36.18
CA LYS A 246 2.36 30.56 36.72
C LYS A 246 1.89 31.76 35.90
N ASN A 247 2.62 32.15 34.86
CA ASN A 247 2.29 33.31 34.04
C ASN A 247 1.82 32.88 32.66
N ILE A 248 1.18 33.81 31.95
CA ILE A 248 0.92 33.64 30.52
C ILE A 248 1.70 34.70 29.77
N LYS A 249 2.58 34.26 28.87
CA LYS A 249 3.30 35.14 27.95
C LYS A 249 2.49 35.34 26.68
N LEU A 250 2.48 36.56 26.15
CA LEU A 250 1.92 36.87 24.85
C LEU A 250 3.02 37.14 23.83
N TRP A 251 2.84 36.58 22.64
CA TRP A 251 3.74 36.67 21.51
C TRP A 251 2.98 37.26 20.34
N LYS A 252 3.58 38.24 19.67
CA LYS A 252 3.11 38.63 18.34
C LYS A 252 3.59 37.60 17.33
N PHE A 253 2.68 37.12 16.51
CA PHE A 253 2.97 36.19 15.43
C PHE A 253 2.86 36.89 14.08
N TYR A 254 3.97 36.93 13.34
CA TYR A 254 4.04 37.58 12.04
C TYR A 254 4.47 36.56 10.97
N GLY A 255 3.55 35.66 10.60
CA GLY A 255 3.72 34.81 9.43
C GLY A 255 5.02 34.00 9.41
N GLY A 256 5.39 33.42 10.55
CA GLY A 256 6.58 32.56 10.70
C GLY A 256 7.47 32.93 11.88
N GLU A 257 7.41 34.18 12.35
CA GLU A 257 8.21 34.65 13.47
C GLU A 257 7.37 34.87 14.74
N LEU A 258 7.95 34.53 15.89
CA LEU A 258 7.38 34.82 17.21
C LEU A 258 8.19 35.93 17.89
N LEU A 259 7.54 37.07 18.12
CA LEU A 259 8.11 38.20 18.84
C LEU A 259 7.47 38.28 20.22
N GLU A 260 8.28 38.09 21.27
CA GLU A 260 7.80 38.23 22.65
C GLU A 260 7.31 39.67 22.87
N THR A 261 6.13 39.82 23.46
CA THR A 261 5.65 41.13 23.88
C THR A 261 6.16 41.46 25.28
N ASN A 262 6.17 42.73 25.65
CA ASN A 262 6.41 43.15 27.04
C ASN A 262 5.21 42.86 27.97
N THR A 263 4.27 42.01 27.55
CA THR A 263 3.01 41.75 28.22
C THR A 263 2.99 40.34 28.77
N ASN A 264 3.05 40.24 30.10
CA ASN A 264 2.84 39.00 30.82
C ASN A 264 1.58 39.12 31.66
N LEU A 265 0.67 38.16 31.53
CA LEU A 265 -0.55 38.10 32.33
C LEU A 265 -0.19 37.42 33.64
N GLN A 266 -0.03 38.24 34.68
CA GLN A 266 0.27 37.81 36.04
C GLN A 266 -1.00 37.80 36.87
N GLY A 267 -1.16 36.79 37.71
CA GLY A 267 -2.29 36.71 38.65
C GLY A 267 -2.65 35.30 39.09
N HIS A 268 -2.25 34.28 38.35
CA HIS A 268 -2.25 32.90 38.86
C HIS A 268 -1.13 32.72 39.89
N ILE A 269 -1.40 31.91 40.91
CA ILE A 269 -0.45 31.65 42.00
C ILE A 269 0.28 30.31 41.85
N ASP A 270 -0.13 29.49 40.89
CA ASP A 270 0.47 28.21 40.53
C ASP A 270 0.40 28.01 39.00
N GLN A 271 0.99 26.93 38.50
CA GLN A 271 1.17 26.62 37.08
C GLN A 271 -0.12 26.71 36.27
N VAL A 272 -0.07 27.47 35.19
CA VAL A 272 -1.10 27.45 34.16
C VAL A 272 -0.93 26.17 33.33
N VAL A 273 -2.02 25.44 33.12
CA VAL A 273 -2.01 24.09 32.52
C VAL A 273 -2.75 24.05 31.19
N CYS A 274 -3.76 24.91 31.00
CA CYS A 274 -4.53 24.97 29.77
C CYS A 274 -4.91 26.42 29.42
N LEU A 275 -5.00 26.68 28.12
CA LEU A 275 -5.36 27.98 27.53
C LEU A 275 -6.37 27.78 26.41
N VAL A 276 -7.33 28.68 26.30
CA VAL A 276 -8.20 28.80 25.11
C VAL A 276 -8.50 30.27 24.83
N PHE A 277 -8.32 30.67 23.58
CA PHE A 277 -8.73 31.99 23.11
C PHE A 277 -10.14 31.93 22.52
N SER A 278 -10.91 32.97 22.81
CA SER A 278 -12.10 33.33 22.07
C SER A 278 -11.74 33.65 20.61
N GLN A 279 -12.61 33.19 19.72
CA GLN A 279 -12.60 33.42 18.28
C GLN A 279 -13.46 34.62 17.89
N GLN A 280 -14.30 35.13 18.81
CA GLN A 280 -15.16 36.30 18.60
C GLN A 280 -14.57 37.59 19.19
N GLU A 281 -13.93 37.52 20.36
CA GLU A 281 -13.36 38.67 21.07
C GLU A 281 -11.89 38.42 21.48
N ASN A 282 -11.17 39.48 21.86
CA ASN A 282 -9.88 39.38 22.54
C ASN A 282 -10.06 38.96 24.01
N LEU A 283 -10.54 37.73 24.20
CA LEU A 283 -10.72 37.07 25.49
C LEU A 283 -9.85 35.80 25.53
N LEU A 284 -9.06 35.66 26.59
CA LEU A 284 -8.28 34.46 26.88
C LEU A 284 -8.81 33.82 28.16
N ILE A 285 -8.99 32.50 28.14
CA ILE A 285 -9.35 31.72 29.32
C ILE A 285 -8.17 30.82 29.68
N SER A 286 -7.80 30.82 30.96
CA SER A 286 -6.72 29.98 31.49
C SER A 286 -7.17 29.16 32.67
N GLY A 287 -6.77 27.90 32.72
CA GLY A 287 -6.90 27.03 33.89
C GLY A 287 -5.55 26.77 34.54
N SER A 288 -5.50 26.83 35.88
CA SER A 288 -4.26 26.69 36.65
C SER A 288 -4.39 25.68 37.79
N LYS A 289 -3.25 25.12 38.22
CA LYS A 289 -3.08 24.32 39.44
C LYS A 289 -3.48 25.05 40.72
N ASP A 290 -3.67 26.37 40.66
CA ASP A 290 -4.21 27.16 41.76
C ASP A 290 -5.73 27.00 41.98
N GLU A 291 -6.33 26.00 41.31
CA GLU A 291 -7.75 25.67 41.37
C GLU A 291 -8.65 26.79 40.84
N THR A 292 -8.10 27.71 40.03
CA THR A 292 -8.88 28.77 39.39
C THR A 292 -8.84 28.70 37.87
N ILE A 293 -9.95 29.13 37.27
CA ILE A 293 -10.00 29.59 35.88
C ILE A 293 -10.07 31.11 35.88
N LYS A 294 -9.24 31.75 35.08
CA LYS A 294 -9.27 33.20 34.87
C LYS A 294 -9.67 33.53 33.44
N LEU A 295 -10.50 34.55 33.32
CA LEU A 295 -10.86 35.17 32.04
C LEU A 295 -10.08 36.48 31.95
N TRP A 296 -9.28 36.63 30.91
CA TRP A 296 -8.45 37.80 30.65
C TRP A 296 -9.00 38.54 29.45
N LYS A 297 -9.21 39.85 29.60
CA LYS A 297 -9.64 40.73 28.51
C LYS A 297 -8.59 41.77 28.25
N GLU A 298 -8.37 42.08 26.97
CA GLU A 298 -7.59 43.24 26.57
C GLU A 298 -8.42 44.50 26.80
N ILE A 299 -8.10 45.27 27.84
CA ILE A 299 -8.83 46.50 28.18
C ILE A 299 -8.30 47.73 27.45
N SER A 300 -7.09 47.65 26.90
CA SER A 300 -6.44 48.63 26.02
C SER A 300 -5.25 47.95 25.34
N GLN A 301 -4.70 48.55 24.29
CA GLN A 301 -3.65 47.94 23.46
C GLN A 301 -2.50 47.35 24.29
N ASN A 302 -2.28 46.04 24.15
CA ASN A 302 -1.30 45.23 24.89
C ASN A 302 -1.46 45.26 26.43
N LYS A 303 -2.63 45.62 26.95
CA LYS A 303 -2.93 45.63 28.39
C LYS A 303 -4.06 44.67 28.68
N TRP A 304 -3.67 43.53 29.25
CA TRP A 304 -4.57 42.45 29.63
C TRP A 304 -4.79 42.44 31.13
N GLN A 305 -6.03 42.21 31.54
CA GLN A 305 -6.39 42.09 32.95
C GLN A 305 -7.39 40.95 33.16
N PRO A 306 -7.35 40.28 34.34
CA PRO A 306 -8.33 39.28 34.67
C PRO A 306 -9.66 40.00 34.96
N VAL A 307 -10.67 39.76 34.11
CA VAL A 307 -12.03 40.27 34.30
C VAL A 307 -12.87 39.32 35.15
N GLN A 308 -12.47 38.06 35.25
CA GLN A 308 -13.10 37.09 36.12
C GLN A 308 -12.11 36.10 36.71
N ASN A 309 -12.41 35.66 37.93
CA ASN A 309 -11.67 34.63 38.65
C ASN A 309 -12.66 33.61 39.21
N ILE A 310 -12.64 32.42 38.64
CA ILE A 310 -13.62 31.37 38.91
C ILE A 310 -12.92 30.27 39.70
N LYS A 311 -13.36 30.06 40.94
CA LYS A 311 -12.82 28.98 41.76
C LYS A 311 -13.46 27.65 41.38
N ILE A 312 -12.63 26.68 41.02
CA ILE A 312 -13.03 25.31 40.76
C ILE A 312 -12.87 24.53 42.07
N ASP A 313 -13.75 24.77 43.05
CA ASP A 313 -13.68 24.10 44.36
C ASP A 313 -13.66 22.57 44.21
N SER A 314 -12.46 21.98 44.20
CA SER A 314 -12.11 20.55 44.30
C SER A 314 -10.78 20.20 43.61
N SER A 315 -10.38 20.91 42.54
CA SER A 315 -9.13 20.67 41.80
C SER A 315 -8.88 21.67 40.66
N TYR A 316 -7.88 21.41 39.80
CA TYR A 316 -7.55 22.22 38.63
C TYR A 316 -8.02 21.62 37.30
N SER A 317 -8.13 22.49 36.28
CA SER A 317 -8.53 22.10 34.92
C SER A 317 -7.32 21.68 34.06
N LEU A 318 -7.47 20.57 33.35
CA LEU A 318 -6.50 20.00 32.42
C LEU A 318 -6.83 20.31 30.95
N SER A 319 -8.10 20.62 30.65
CA SER A 319 -8.59 20.86 29.31
C SER A 319 -9.78 21.83 29.36
N LEU A 320 -9.78 22.81 28.46
CA LEU A 320 -10.82 23.81 28.30
C LEU A 320 -11.27 23.85 26.84
N VAL A 321 -12.58 23.92 26.63
CA VAL A 321 -13.18 24.19 25.32
C VAL A 321 -14.29 25.23 25.45
N LEU A 322 -14.38 26.12 24.46
CA LEU A 322 -15.48 27.07 24.31
C LEU A 322 -16.54 26.49 23.37
N ASN A 323 -17.81 26.78 23.65
CA ASN A 323 -18.88 26.52 22.70
C ASN A 323 -18.84 27.53 21.53
N GLN A 324 -19.62 27.25 20.49
CA GLN A 324 -19.59 28.05 19.25
C GLN A 324 -19.99 29.52 19.43
N ASN A 325 -20.90 29.78 20.37
CA ASN A 325 -21.36 31.12 20.70
C ASN A 325 -20.43 31.82 21.71
N GLU A 326 -19.41 31.12 22.20
CA GLU A 326 -18.41 31.57 23.17
C GLU A 326 -18.97 32.14 24.48
N ASN A 327 -20.19 31.75 24.82
CA ASN A 327 -20.87 32.11 26.06
C ASN A 327 -20.87 30.97 27.08
N GLN A 328 -20.26 29.83 26.77
CA GLN A 328 -20.12 28.70 27.69
C GLN A 328 -18.77 28.01 27.47
N PHE A 329 -18.07 27.70 28.55
CA PHE A 329 -16.92 26.79 28.49
C PHE A 329 -17.16 25.50 29.27
N ILE A 330 -16.42 24.48 28.86
CA ILE A 330 -16.41 23.15 29.46
C ILE A 330 -14.98 22.88 29.93
N ALA A 331 -14.84 22.56 31.21
CA ALA A 331 -13.56 22.34 31.87
C ALA A 331 -13.45 20.91 32.39
N GLY A 332 -12.52 20.13 31.83
CA GLY A 332 -12.15 18.82 32.34
C GLY A 332 -11.18 18.97 33.50
N CYS A 333 -11.48 18.37 34.65
CA CYS A 333 -10.76 18.59 35.89
C CYS A 333 -9.95 17.35 36.31
N PHE A 334 -8.90 17.58 37.10
CA PHE A 334 -8.03 16.53 37.61
C PHE A 334 -8.72 15.60 38.63
N ASP A 335 -9.78 16.05 39.31
CA ASP A 335 -10.58 15.21 40.21
C ASP A 335 -11.58 14.29 39.48
N GLY A 336 -11.61 14.31 38.14
CA GLY A 336 -12.56 13.55 37.34
C GLY A 336 -13.85 14.29 37.02
N SER A 337 -14.02 15.51 37.52
CA SER A 337 -15.21 16.30 37.19
C SER A 337 -15.11 17.01 35.86
N ILE A 338 -16.27 17.32 35.31
CA ILE A 338 -16.39 18.27 34.20
C ILE A 338 -17.25 19.44 34.67
N LYS A 339 -16.68 20.65 34.73
CA LYS A 339 -17.44 21.87 35.03
C LYS A 339 -17.97 22.49 33.74
N ILE A 340 -19.23 22.90 33.80
CA ILE A 340 -19.90 23.67 32.76
C ILE A 340 -20.17 25.05 33.33
N ILE A 341 -19.68 26.08 32.66
CA ILE A 341 -19.90 27.46 33.08
C ILE A 341 -20.38 28.29 31.90
N SER A 342 -21.54 28.90 32.07
CA SER A 342 -22.18 29.78 31.09
C SER A 342 -22.13 31.23 31.59
N PHE A 343 -21.92 32.18 30.69
CA PHE A 343 -21.88 33.60 30.97
C PHE A 343 -22.91 34.34 30.15
N ASN A 344 -23.31 35.50 30.67
CA ASN A 344 -24.00 36.49 29.87
C ASN A 344 -23.02 37.12 28.86
N ASN A 345 -23.56 37.87 27.90
CA ASN A 345 -22.78 38.55 26.85
C ASN A 345 -21.71 39.52 27.41
N ASP A 346 -21.88 39.99 28.65
CA ASP A 346 -20.89 40.84 29.32
C ASP A 346 -19.66 40.07 29.82
N LEU A 347 -19.69 38.74 29.81
CA LEU A 347 -18.66 37.83 30.33
C LEU A 347 -18.32 38.08 31.81
N GLN A 348 -19.17 38.78 32.54
CA GLN A 348 -19.02 39.07 33.97
C GLN A 348 -20.03 38.27 34.79
N THR A 349 -21.24 38.12 34.27
CA THR A 349 -22.32 37.46 34.98
C THR A 349 -22.32 35.97 34.66
N VAL A 350 -22.04 35.13 35.65
CA VAL A 350 -22.20 33.67 35.54
C VAL A 350 -23.70 33.36 35.53
N LEU A 351 -24.18 32.76 34.46
CA LEU A 351 -25.58 32.32 34.32
C LEU A 351 -25.78 30.90 34.84
N GLU A 352 -24.82 30.02 34.56
CA GLU A 352 -24.85 28.61 34.97
C GLU A 352 -23.47 28.19 35.45
N ASN A 353 -23.44 27.39 36.51
CA ASN A 353 -22.24 26.77 37.02
C ASN A 353 -22.62 25.45 37.65
N TYR A 354 -22.44 24.36 36.91
CA TYR A 354 -22.75 23.02 37.38
C TYR A 354 -21.67 22.03 36.95
N ARG A 355 -21.75 20.84 37.53
CA ARG A 355 -20.71 19.82 37.44
C ARG A 355 -21.29 18.49 36.97
N LEU A 356 -20.51 17.75 36.18
CA LEU A 356 -20.82 16.42 35.71
C LEU A 356 -19.84 15.42 36.32
N ASP A 357 -20.37 14.48 37.10
CA ASP A 357 -19.60 13.56 37.95
C ASP A 357 -19.75 12.11 37.49
N ARG A 358 -19.15 11.79 36.35
CA ARG A 358 -19.12 10.40 35.83
C ARG A 358 -17.73 9.81 35.80
N HIS A 359 -16.72 10.60 35.41
CA HIS A 359 -15.36 10.12 35.46
C HIS A 359 -14.90 9.99 36.92
N THR A 360 -14.14 8.94 37.19
CA THR A 360 -13.66 8.63 38.56
C THR A 360 -12.21 9.02 38.79
N LYS A 361 -11.55 9.52 37.74
CA LYS A 361 -10.13 9.88 37.70
C LYS A 361 -9.93 11.06 36.73
N PRO A 362 -8.76 11.75 36.72
CA PRO A 362 -8.51 12.94 35.91
C PRO A 362 -9.05 12.89 34.47
N VAL A 363 -9.78 13.94 34.08
CA VAL A 363 -10.26 14.16 32.70
C VAL A 363 -9.18 14.91 31.92
N TYR A 364 -8.46 14.23 31.04
CA TYR A 364 -7.29 14.79 30.36
C TYR A 364 -7.61 15.66 29.14
N SER A 365 -8.71 15.37 28.45
CA SER A 365 -9.03 16.03 27.18
C SER A 365 -10.53 16.04 26.95
N ILE A 366 -11.02 17.17 26.47
CA ILE A 366 -12.41 17.38 26.05
C ILE A 366 -12.40 17.94 24.64
N SER A 367 -13.40 17.58 23.84
CA SER A 367 -13.61 18.15 22.52
C SER A 367 -15.10 18.30 22.23
N LEU A 368 -15.49 19.44 21.65
CA LEU A 368 -16.85 19.73 21.19
C LEU A 368 -16.97 19.41 19.70
N ASN A 369 -18.14 18.91 19.29
CA ASN A 369 -18.41 18.71 17.87
C ASN A 369 -18.73 20.03 17.15
N SER A 370 -18.74 20.02 15.83
CA SER A 370 -18.97 21.24 15.03
C SER A 370 -20.43 21.69 14.98
N LYS A 371 -21.32 21.03 15.72
CA LYS A 371 -22.71 21.46 15.95
C LYS A 371 -22.93 22.05 17.34
N GLY A 372 -21.96 21.94 18.25
CA GLY A 372 -22.06 22.42 19.62
C GLY A 372 -23.13 21.73 20.48
N ASN A 373 -23.63 20.57 20.07
CA ASN A 373 -24.67 19.81 20.77
C ASN A 373 -24.15 18.53 21.45
N GLN A 374 -22.94 18.10 21.11
CA GLN A 374 -22.26 16.98 21.74
C GLN A 374 -20.81 17.36 22.08
N PHE A 375 -20.33 16.85 23.22
CA PHE A 375 -18.91 16.82 23.50
C PHE A 375 -18.48 15.43 23.93
N VAL A 376 -17.18 15.19 23.82
CA VAL A 376 -16.54 13.95 24.24
C VAL A 376 -15.48 14.26 25.29
N SER A 377 -15.38 13.41 26.30
CA SER A 377 -14.33 13.48 27.31
C SER A 377 -13.53 12.19 27.36
N SER A 378 -12.24 12.31 27.66
CA SER A 378 -11.35 11.17 27.88
C SER A 378 -10.63 11.28 29.23
N SER A 379 -10.47 10.16 29.93
CA SER A 379 -9.94 10.13 31.29
C SER A 379 -8.92 9.01 31.55
N SER A 380 -8.16 9.18 32.64
CA SER A 380 -7.31 8.15 33.25
C SER A 380 -8.10 6.99 33.88
N ASP A 381 -9.42 7.09 34.02
CA ASP A 381 -10.29 5.96 34.34
C ASP A 381 -10.49 4.99 33.16
N LYS A 382 -9.81 5.28 32.03
CA LYS A 382 -9.80 4.50 30.78
C LYS A 382 -11.09 4.61 29.98
N GLN A 383 -12.03 5.45 30.41
CA GLN A 383 -13.29 5.67 29.71
C GLN A 383 -13.20 6.84 28.72
N ILE A 384 -14.02 6.73 27.68
CA ILE A 384 -14.39 7.85 26.82
C ILE A 384 -15.90 8.00 26.95
N ILE A 385 -16.37 9.20 27.32
CA ILE A 385 -17.79 9.45 27.54
C ILE A 385 -18.29 10.46 26.53
N ILE A 386 -19.46 10.17 25.95
CA ILE A 386 -20.20 11.07 25.09
C ILE A 386 -21.27 11.77 25.92
N TRP A 387 -21.33 13.08 25.74
CA TRP A 387 -22.25 13.98 26.41
C TRP A 387 -23.09 14.71 25.37
N GLU A 388 -24.34 14.96 25.68
CA GLU A 388 -25.29 15.61 24.77
C GLU A 388 -26.13 16.61 25.54
N LYS A 389 -26.59 17.65 24.86
CA LYS A 389 -27.56 18.59 25.43
C LYS A 389 -28.95 17.97 25.45
N ASN A 390 -29.63 18.06 26.57
CA ASN A 390 -31.04 17.73 26.67
C ASN A 390 -31.92 18.83 26.07
N ASN A 391 -33.25 18.63 26.12
CA ASN A 391 -34.22 19.59 25.61
C ASN A 391 -34.11 20.99 26.26
N SER A 392 -33.61 21.05 27.49
CA SER A 392 -33.38 22.29 28.24
C SER A 392 -32.00 22.91 27.98
N GLN A 393 -31.26 22.43 26.98
CA GLN A 393 -29.90 22.86 26.63
C GLN A 393 -28.82 22.59 27.69
N LEU A 394 -29.13 21.79 28.71
CA LEU A 394 -28.16 21.35 29.72
C LEU A 394 -27.46 20.09 29.25
N TRP A 395 -26.15 20.04 29.46
CA TRP A 395 -25.33 18.86 29.21
C TRP A 395 -25.67 17.69 30.14
N GLU A 396 -25.87 16.52 29.56
CA GLU A 396 -26.09 15.27 30.28
C GLU A 396 -25.26 14.12 29.71
N PHE A 397 -25.11 13.08 30.52
CA PHE A 397 -24.46 11.84 30.11
C PHE A 397 -25.30 11.14 29.04
N LYS A 398 -24.66 10.75 27.93
CA LYS A 398 -25.31 9.97 26.87
C LYS A 398 -24.96 8.49 26.96
N TYR A 399 -23.67 8.16 26.82
CA TYR A 399 -23.15 6.79 26.98
C TYR A 399 -21.62 6.78 27.10
N VAL A 400 -21.08 5.65 27.60
CA VAL A 400 -19.64 5.32 27.56
C VAL A 400 -19.34 4.61 26.25
N VAL A 401 -18.28 5.00 25.55
CA VAL A 401 -17.86 4.36 24.30
C VAL A 401 -17.22 3.00 24.60
N ASP A 402 -17.75 1.95 23.96
CA ASP A 402 -17.13 0.61 23.98
C ASP A 402 -15.89 0.60 23.07
N LYS A 403 -14.75 0.15 23.63
CA LYS A 403 -13.44 0.15 22.95
C LYS A 403 -12.76 -1.21 23.08
N SER A 404 -11.94 -1.53 22.10
CA SER A 404 -11.16 -2.77 22.06
C SER A 404 -10.01 -2.78 23.07
N ILE A 405 -9.41 -1.62 23.36
CA ILE A 405 -8.33 -1.47 24.33
C ILE A 405 -8.80 -0.57 25.47
N ASN A 406 -8.86 -1.14 26.67
CA ASN A 406 -9.20 -0.42 27.89
C ASN A 406 -7.94 0.12 28.56
N ASP A 407 -7.51 1.29 28.08
CA ASP A 407 -6.41 2.02 28.69
C ASP A 407 -6.60 3.54 28.71
N VAL A 408 -5.74 4.22 29.48
CA VAL A 408 -5.74 5.66 29.74
C VAL A 408 -5.75 6.42 28.43
N CYS A 409 -6.70 7.35 28.29
CA CYS A 409 -6.87 8.17 27.10
C CYS A 409 -6.44 9.62 27.39
N TYR A 410 -5.27 10.02 26.91
CA TYR A 410 -4.69 11.34 27.20
C TYR A 410 -5.23 12.43 26.27
N ARG A 411 -5.54 12.09 25.02
CA ARG A 411 -5.98 13.05 24.01
C ARG A 411 -7.17 12.53 23.24
N ILE A 412 -8.14 13.39 23.02
CA ILE A 412 -9.33 13.12 22.24
C ILE A 412 -9.76 14.38 21.50
N SER A 413 -10.17 14.22 20.25
CA SER A 413 -10.65 15.34 19.43
C SER A 413 -11.69 14.87 18.43
N TYR A 414 -12.74 15.69 18.24
CA TYR A 414 -13.64 15.52 17.10
C TYR A 414 -12.87 15.77 15.80
N PHE A 415 -13.14 14.92 14.82
CA PHE A 415 -12.65 14.97 13.47
C PHE A 415 -13.85 15.08 12.53
N GLY A 416 -14.24 16.32 12.24
CA GLY A 416 -15.59 16.60 11.72
C GLY A 416 -16.67 16.17 12.71
N ASP A 417 -17.89 15.92 12.21
CA ASP A 417 -19.05 15.59 13.07
C ASP A 417 -19.23 14.11 13.36
N GLU A 418 -18.68 13.24 12.52
CA GLU A 418 -18.96 11.79 12.55
C GLU A 418 -17.77 10.95 12.97
N THR A 419 -16.61 11.56 13.21
CA THR A 419 -15.40 10.83 13.61
C THR A 419 -14.80 11.48 14.85
N ILE A 420 -14.28 10.66 15.76
CA ILE A 420 -13.49 11.10 16.90
C ILE A 420 -12.16 10.37 16.85
N LEU A 421 -11.08 11.12 17.02
CA LEU A 421 -9.73 10.59 17.17
C LEU A 421 -9.37 10.57 18.64
N PHE A 422 -8.76 9.48 19.11
CA PHE A 422 -8.24 9.42 20.46
C PHE A 422 -6.90 8.68 20.52
N GLN A 423 -6.10 9.02 21.52
CA GLN A 423 -4.80 8.41 21.79
C GLN A 423 -4.76 7.79 23.18
N GLN A 424 -4.26 6.56 23.24
CA GLN A 424 -4.13 5.79 24.47
C GLN A 424 -2.68 5.58 24.87
N LYS A 425 -2.43 5.39 26.17
CA LYS A 425 -1.11 5.11 26.72
C LYS A 425 -0.51 3.82 26.14
N LYS A 426 -1.24 2.71 26.24
CA LYS A 426 -0.85 1.40 25.70
C LYS A 426 -0.82 1.48 24.17
N ASN A 427 0.39 1.30 23.63
CA ASN A 427 0.77 1.37 22.21
C ASN A 427 0.92 2.78 21.62
N GLY A 428 0.55 3.86 22.33
CA GLY A 428 0.64 5.24 21.84
C GLY A 428 -0.18 5.54 20.57
N GLN A 429 -0.89 4.56 20.03
CA GLN A 429 -1.54 4.62 18.73
C GLN A 429 -2.73 5.58 18.73
N THR A 430 -3.00 6.15 17.56
CA THR A 430 -4.21 6.93 17.33
C THR A 430 -5.30 6.03 16.79
N HIS A 431 -6.43 6.00 17.49
CA HIS A 431 -7.59 5.21 17.18
C HIS A 431 -8.72 6.10 16.66
N PHE A 432 -9.58 5.52 15.84
CA PHE A 432 -10.72 6.19 15.22
C PHE A 432 -12.01 5.61 15.78
N LEU A 433 -12.88 6.47 16.28
CA LEU A 433 -14.29 6.17 16.51
C LEU A 433 -15.08 6.79 15.39
N LYS A 434 -15.97 6.02 14.77
CA LYS A 434 -16.88 6.54 13.74
C LYS A 434 -18.32 6.37 14.18
N MET A 435 -19.15 7.37 13.91
CA MET A 435 -20.58 7.35 14.17
C MET A 435 -21.23 6.27 13.29
N GLN A 436 -21.91 5.33 13.94
CA GLN A 436 -22.71 4.27 13.33
C GLN A 436 -23.95 4.03 14.20
N ASN A 437 -25.14 4.06 13.59
CA ASN A 437 -26.41 3.85 14.30
C ASN A 437 -26.54 4.73 15.56
N SER A 438 -26.21 6.02 15.43
CA SER A 438 -26.26 7.02 16.51
C SER A 438 -25.32 6.76 17.69
N LYS A 439 -24.34 5.86 17.54
CA LYS A 439 -23.27 5.63 18.51
C LYS A 439 -21.90 5.67 17.84
N PHE A 440 -20.90 6.13 18.58
CA PHE A 440 -19.51 6.06 18.17
C PHE A 440 -18.97 4.65 18.41
N VAL A 441 -18.47 4.02 17.36
CA VAL A 441 -17.92 2.67 17.38
C VAL A 441 -16.48 2.70 16.89
N GLU A 442 -15.58 1.98 17.57
CA GLU A 442 -14.18 1.88 17.15
C GLU A 442 -14.06 1.20 15.78
N ARG A 443 -13.28 1.81 14.90
CA ARG A 443 -12.92 1.27 13.59
C ARG A 443 -11.53 0.66 13.65
N SER A 444 -11.43 -0.64 13.91
CA SER A 444 -10.15 -1.35 13.96
C SER A 444 -9.44 -1.44 12.61
N ASP A 445 -10.18 -1.27 11.51
CA ASP A 445 -9.65 -1.18 10.14
C ASP A 445 -8.99 0.18 9.84
N LEU A 446 -9.32 1.20 10.62
CA LEU A 446 -8.70 2.53 10.56
C LEU A 446 -7.78 2.66 11.77
N ARG A 447 -6.59 2.07 11.70
CA ARG A 447 -5.50 2.35 12.65
C ARG A 447 -4.37 3.01 11.90
N LEU A 448 -3.90 4.14 12.42
CA LEU A 448 -2.62 4.69 11.99
C LEU A 448 -1.52 3.79 12.54
N VAL A 449 -1.09 2.82 11.73
CA VAL A 449 0.10 2.02 12.01
C VAL A 449 1.29 2.90 11.75
N LEU A 450 1.72 3.62 12.79
CA LEU A 450 2.94 4.40 12.77
C LEU A 450 4.08 3.42 13.07
N ASN A 451 5.12 3.46 12.23
CA ASN A 451 6.31 2.64 12.41
C ASN A 451 6.96 3.07 13.72
N ASN A 452 6.67 2.36 14.82
CA ASN A 452 7.55 2.11 15.96
C ASN A 452 6.83 1.31 17.07
N GLN A 453 7.51 0.29 17.58
CA GLN A 453 7.18 -0.37 18.84
C GLN A 453 7.87 0.37 19.99
N ASP A 454 7.47 1.61 20.22
CA ASP A 454 8.03 2.42 21.29
C ASP A 454 7.31 2.16 22.62
N PRO A 455 7.99 2.39 23.78
CA PRO A 455 7.41 2.17 25.10
C PRO A 455 6.12 2.98 25.32
N GLU A 456 5.33 2.58 26.30
CA GLU A 456 4.11 3.29 26.70
C GLU A 456 4.44 4.72 27.17
N VAL A 457 4.19 5.71 26.32
CA VAL A 457 4.52 7.12 26.60
C VAL A 457 3.26 7.96 26.77
N GLU A 458 3.27 8.83 27.77
CA GLU A 458 2.22 9.83 27.95
C GLU A 458 2.27 10.87 26.82
N CYS A 459 1.13 11.10 26.15
CA CYS A 459 1.04 12.04 25.04
C CYS A 459 0.14 13.21 25.42
N PHE A 460 0.74 14.37 25.65
CA PHE A 460 0.01 15.62 25.91
C PHE A 460 -0.03 16.56 24.69
N PHE A 461 0.56 16.14 23.57
CA PHE A 461 0.47 16.89 22.33
C PHE A 461 -0.96 16.85 21.79
N PRO A 462 -1.56 17.99 21.40
CA PRO A 462 -2.94 18.00 20.91
C PRO A 462 -3.09 17.26 19.58
N ILE A 463 -4.28 16.68 19.35
CA ILE A 463 -4.66 16.19 18.02
C ILE A 463 -5.22 17.37 17.24
N ILE A 464 -4.46 17.87 16.27
CA ILE A 464 -4.80 19.08 15.51
C ILE A 464 -5.25 18.68 14.11
N TYR A 465 -6.45 19.07 13.71
CA TYR A 465 -6.93 18.86 12.35
C TYR A 465 -7.21 20.20 11.66
N ASN A 466 -6.50 20.44 10.56
CA ASN A 466 -6.78 21.53 9.65
C ASN A 466 -7.69 21.02 8.53
N GLN A 467 -8.98 21.35 8.63
CA GLN A 467 -9.98 20.92 7.64
C GLN A 467 -9.74 21.54 6.26
N LYS A 468 -9.29 22.80 6.21
CA LYS A 468 -9.04 23.53 4.96
C LYS A 468 -8.02 22.80 4.07
N ASN A 469 -6.94 22.33 4.68
CA ASN A 469 -5.87 21.61 4.00
C ASN A 469 -5.98 20.10 4.18
N GLN A 470 -7.01 19.58 4.84
CA GLN A 470 -7.19 18.15 5.12
C GLN A 470 -5.95 17.52 5.77
N VAL A 471 -5.36 18.22 6.75
CA VAL A 471 -4.10 17.82 7.40
C VAL A 471 -4.33 17.59 8.88
N LEU A 472 -3.94 16.40 9.32
CA LEU A 472 -3.96 15.95 10.69
C LEU A 472 -2.53 15.98 11.24
N VAL A 473 -2.32 16.67 12.35
CA VAL A 473 -1.06 16.69 13.08
C VAL A 473 -1.29 16.03 14.43
N LEU A 474 -0.47 15.05 14.75
CA LEU A 474 -0.53 14.34 16.01
C LEU A 474 0.86 13.84 16.39
N LYS A 475 1.06 13.59 17.67
CA LYS A 475 2.30 13.00 18.16
C LYS A 475 2.10 11.52 18.46
N HIS A 476 3.08 10.71 18.11
CA HIS A 476 3.20 9.32 18.55
C HIS A 476 4.64 9.09 18.99
N SER A 477 4.81 8.58 20.22
CA SER A 477 6.13 8.38 20.83
C SER A 477 6.99 9.67 20.81
N GLN A 478 8.11 9.63 20.08
CA GLN A 478 9.09 10.69 19.92
C GLN A 478 8.88 11.53 18.66
N TYR A 479 7.78 11.31 17.93
CA TYR A 479 7.57 11.92 16.61
C TYR A 479 6.26 12.69 16.53
N VAL A 480 6.30 13.87 15.93
CA VAL A 480 5.10 14.56 15.45
C VAL A 480 4.90 14.24 13.98
N TYR A 481 3.79 13.60 13.66
CA TYR A 481 3.41 13.21 12.31
C TYR A 481 2.49 14.25 11.70
N ILE A 482 2.77 14.60 10.45
CA ILE A 482 1.88 15.37 9.58
C ILE A 482 1.27 14.39 8.59
N ILE A 483 -0.05 14.26 8.65
CA ILE A 483 -0.81 13.23 7.96
C ILE A 483 -1.80 13.93 7.05
N LYS A 484 -1.76 13.60 5.75
CA LYS A 484 -2.74 14.08 4.78
C LYS A 484 -3.93 13.12 4.75
N GLU A 485 -5.13 13.67 4.89
CA GLU A 485 -6.36 12.97 4.61
C GLU A 485 -6.72 13.08 3.12
N ASN A 486 -7.09 11.95 2.51
CA ASN A 486 -7.64 11.89 1.17
C ASN A 486 -8.78 10.86 1.12
N LYS A 487 -10.04 11.34 1.07
CA LYS A 487 -11.24 10.47 1.02
C LYS A 487 -11.24 9.38 2.10
N LEU A 488 -11.01 9.77 3.37
CA LEU A 488 -10.92 8.87 4.53
C LEU A 488 -9.71 7.91 4.54
N GLN A 489 -8.75 8.10 3.62
CA GLN A 489 -7.42 7.49 3.73
C GLN A 489 -6.46 8.49 4.37
N TYR A 490 -5.63 8.02 5.28
CA TYR A 490 -4.69 8.84 6.04
C TYR A 490 -3.28 8.37 5.72
N GLN A 491 -2.47 9.26 5.17
CA GLN A 491 -1.09 8.95 4.79
C GLN A 491 -0.13 9.95 5.41
N VAL A 492 0.99 9.45 5.93
CA VAL A 492 2.09 10.31 6.40
C VAL A 492 2.56 11.16 5.21
N ALA A 493 2.44 12.48 5.34
CA ALA A 493 2.62 13.40 4.22
C ALA A 493 4.09 13.76 3.96
N CYS A 494 4.92 13.68 5.00
CA CYS A 494 6.34 14.03 5.00
C CYS A 494 7.09 13.31 6.13
N SER A 495 8.41 13.46 6.21
CA SER A 495 9.20 12.92 7.33
C SER A 495 8.66 13.43 8.67
N PRO A 496 8.47 12.57 9.68
CA PRO A 496 8.01 13.02 10.99
C PRO A 496 9.02 13.99 11.62
N ILE A 497 8.52 14.87 12.49
CA ILE A 497 9.34 15.83 13.23
C ILE A 497 9.81 15.17 14.54
N ASP A 498 11.11 15.18 14.80
CA ASP A 498 11.71 14.67 16.04
C ASP A 498 11.31 15.53 17.25
N CYS A 499 10.82 14.85 18.28
CA CYS A 499 10.19 15.42 19.47
C CYS A 499 10.34 14.42 20.64
N LEU A 500 11.58 14.21 21.07
CA LEU A 500 12.02 13.10 21.93
C LEU A 500 11.28 12.97 23.27
N HIS A 501 10.87 14.09 23.86
CA HIS A 501 10.25 14.10 25.19
C HIS A 501 8.72 13.87 25.13
N PRO A 502 8.08 13.14 26.06
CA PRO A 502 6.61 12.97 26.12
C PRO A 502 5.83 14.29 26.11
N TRP A 503 6.29 15.24 26.92
CA TRP A 503 5.56 16.48 27.25
C TRP A 503 5.78 17.62 26.26
N ASN A 504 5.45 17.41 24.99
CA ASN A 504 5.46 18.49 24.00
C ASN A 504 4.05 19.04 23.79
N TYR A 505 3.98 20.30 23.40
CA TYR A 505 2.74 20.98 23.07
C TYR A 505 2.88 21.63 21.72
N GLY A 506 1.76 21.85 21.03
CA GLY A 506 1.80 22.51 19.75
C GLY A 506 0.46 23.10 19.37
N THR A 507 0.48 23.96 18.37
CA THR A 507 -0.70 24.54 17.76
C THR A 507 -0.42 24.80 16.29
N MET A 508 -1.47 24.98 15.50
CA MET A 508 -1.34 25.27 14.08
C MET A 508 -2.23 26.45 13.72
N THR A 509 -1.75 27.24 12.78
CA THR A 509 -2.53 28.33 12.18
C THR A 509 -3.76 27.79 11.44
N LYS A 510 -4.82 28.59 11.35
CA LYS A 510 -6.11 28.29 10.72
C LYS A 510 -5.96 28.02 9.25
N ASP A 511 -5.06 28.73 8.59
CA ASP A 511 -4.72 28.47 7.19
C ASP A 511 -3.81 27.25 7.00
N GLY A 512 -3.34 26.64 8.10
CA GLY A 512 -2.50 25.45 8.17
C GLY A 512 -1.04 25.66 7.77
N ARG A 513 -0.62 26.88 7.44
CA ARG A 513 0.74 27.12 6.92
C ARG A 513 1.82 27.02 7.98
N PHE A 514 1.52 27.34 9.23
CA PHE A 514 2.50 27.29 10.31
C PHE A 514 2.07 26.35 11.43
N LEU A 515 2.94 25.41 11.75
CA LEU A 515 2.86 24.52 12.91
C LEU A 515 3.89 24.97 13.95
N ILE A 516 3.43 25.29 15.15
CA ILE A 516 4.28 25.74 16.26
C ILE A 516 4.35 24.60 17.26
N ILE A 517 5.57 24.23 17.64
CA ILE A 517 5.84 23.17 18.62
C ILE A 517 6.71 23.75 19.73
N TRP A 518 6.28 23.52 20.97
CA TRP A 518 7.13 23.63 22.14
C TRP A 518 7.75 22.27 22.44
N GLU A 519 9.08 22.20 22.41
CA GLU A 519 9.84 20.99 22.69
C GLU A 519 10.41 21.04 24.12
N TYR A 520 10.00 20.08 24.96
CA TYR A 520 10.32 20.09 26.39
C TYR A 520 11.79 19.83 26.68
N ALA A 521 12.42 18.89 25.96
CA ALA A 521 13.82 18.50 26.20
C ALA A 521 14.78 19.66 25.95
N THR A 522 14.52 20.45 24.90
CA THR A 522 15.37 21.56 24.47
C THR A 522 14.93 22.90 25.08
N LYS A 523 13.69 22.98 25.56
CA LYS A 523 12.99 24.20 25.98
C LYS A 523 12.93 25.25 24.86
N ASN A 524 12.58 24.80 23.65
CA ASN A 524 12.53 25.64 22.47
C ASN A 524 11.14 25.69 21.85
N PHE A 525 10.72 26.87 21.41
CA PHE A 525 9.68 27.03 20.41
C PHE A 525 10.31 26.86 19.02
N LYS A 526 9.74 25.99 18.20
CA LYS A 526 10.05 25.86 16.78
C LYS A 526 8.79 26.13 15.96
N VAL A 527 8.92 26.98 14.94
CA VAL A 527 7.86 27.28 13.98
C VAL A 527 8.20 26.63 12.65
N TYR A 528 7.39 25.67 12.25
CA TYR A 528 7.51 24.95 11.00
C TYR A 528 6.56 25.55 9.97
N LEU A 529 7.11 26.04 8.85
CA LEU A 529 6.35 26.43 7.67
C LEU A 529 6.04 25.17 6.86
N LEU A 530 4.76 24.89 6.62
CA LEU A 530 4.24 23.78 5.83
C LEU A 530 3.88 24.27 4.42
N ASP A 531 4.50 23.67 3.42
CA ASP A 531 4.24 23.94 2.00
C ASP A 531 3.43 22.80 1.39
N TYR A 532 2.27 23.11 0.78
CA TYR A 532 1.22 22.15 0.35
C TYR A 532 1.13 21.86 -1.15
#